data_AF-A0A2N1UUH7-F1
#
_entry.id   AF-A0A2N1UUH7-F1
#
_cell.length_a   1.000
_cell.length_b   1.000
_cell.length_c   1.000
_cell.angle_alpha   90.00
_cell.angle_beta   90.00
_cell.angle_gamma   90.00
#
_symmetry.space_group_name_H-M   'P 1'
#
loop_
_entity.id
_entity.type
_entity.pdbx_description
1 polymer ?
#
loop_
_entity_poly.entity_id
_entity_poly.type
_entity_poly.pdbx_seq_one_letter_code
_entity_poly.pdbx_strand_id
1 'polypeptide(L)'
;YGAFLDSRPRHWEDRAIEMMIELCRATGCPTHIVHLSSATALPLIAAAKAEGLPLTVETCPHYLYFAAESIPDGHPEYKCMPPIREQANQDGLWQGLRDGLIDCVVTDHSPCTPGLKLLEQGDVLHAWGGIASLQFGLSSVWTRASARGFTLSDLARLMAAGPARLAGLSDRKGEIAVGRDADLVVFAPDAEFVVSPEMIHFKHPVTPYASQTLRGVVQRTYLRGQLIYANGQHQGEASGEFLLKQPS
;
A
#
# COMPACT_ATOMS: atom_id res chain seq x y z
N TYR A 1 8.10 20.14 -2.54
CA TYR A 1 7.47 19.16 -1.65
C TYR A 1 7.51 19.58 -0.18
N GLY A 2 8.65 20.09 0.33
CA GLY A 2 8.83 20.45 1.74
C GLY A 2 7.68 21.27 2.37
N ALA A 3 7.24 22.36 1.73
CA ALA A 3 6.13 23.17 2.25
C ALA A 3 4.81 22.37 2.42
N PHE A 4 4.54 21.39 1.55
CA PHE A 4 3.38 20.49 1.69
C PHE A 4 3.55 19.52 2.86
N LEU A 5 4.76 18.98 3.03
CA LEU A 5 5.11 18.10 4.14
C LEU A 5 5.00 18.81 5.50
N ASP A 6 5.55 20.02 5.62
CA ASP A 6 5.59 20.82 6.85
C ASP A 6 4.20 21.25 7.33
N SER A 7 3.28 21.46 6.39
CA SER A 7 1.89 21.83 6.68
C SER A 7 1.03 20.65 7.14
N ARG A 8 1.58 19.43 7.19
CA ARG A 8 0.95 18.23 7.73
C ARG A 8 1.93 17.54 8.69
N PRO A 9 2.23 18.14 9.85
CA PRO A 9 3.24 17.62 10.76
C PRO A 9 2.83 16.26 11.35
N ARG A 10 3.82 15.44 11.71
CA ARG A 10 3.64 14.05 12.18
C ARG A 10 2.71 13.94 13.40
N HIS A 11 2.82 14.89 14.33
CA HIS A 11 2.04 14.88 15.56
C HIS A 11 0.52 14.94 15.33
N TRP A 12 0.05 15.38 14.16
CA TRP A 12 -1.38 15.30 13.80
C TRP A 12 -1.83 13.85 13.62
N GLU A 13 -1.01 13.04 12.94
CA GLU A 13 -1.25 11.61 12.78
C GLU A 13 -1.10 10.89 14.12
N ASP A 14 -0.03 11.17 14.87
CA ASP A 14 0.23 10.55 16.18
C ASP A 14 -0.95 10.76 17.15
N ARG A 15 -1.46 12.00 17.26
CA ARG A 15 -2.59 12.33 18.14
C ARG A 15 -3.91 11.72 17.69
N ALA A 16 -4.13 11.60 16.38
CA ALA A 16 -5.30 10.90 15.85
C ALA A 16 -5.26 9.41 16.21
N ILE A 17 -4.09 8.78 16.09
CA ILE A 17 -3.89 7.37 16.45
C ILE A 17 -4.05 7.16 17.96
N GLU A 18 -3.48 8.03 18.79
CA GLU A 18 -3.66 8.00 20.25
C GLU A 18 -5.14 8.03 20.64
N MET A 19 -5.91 8.97 20.07
CA MET A 19 -7.36 9.05 20.30
C MET A 19 -8.09 7.76 19.87
N MET A 20 -7.72 7.17 18.73
CA MET A 20 -8.34 5.92 18.27
C MET A 20 -7.99 4.73 19.19
N ILE A 21 -6.78 4.68 19.73
CA ILE A 21 -6.36 3.67 20.71
C ILE A 21 -7.17 3.82 22.00
N GLU A 22 -7.37 5.04 22.49
CA GLU A 22 -8.18 5.31 23.68
C GLU A 22 -9.63 4.86 23.49
N LEU A 23 -10.22 5.16 22.33
CA LEU A 23 -11.58 4.73 21.99
C LEU A 23 -11.67 3.20 21.87
N CYS A 24 -10.69 2.56 21.23
CA CYS A 24 -10.60 1.10 21.14
C CYS A 24 -10.55 0.48 22.54
N ARG A 25 -9.72 1.03 23.44
CA ARG A 25 -9.59 0.58 24.83
C ARG A 25 -10.89 0.75 25.62
N ALA A 26 -11.56 1.90 25.48
CA ALA A 26 -12.77 2.20 26.22
C ALA A 26 -13.98 1.36 25.77
N THR A 27 -14.04 1.02 24.48
CA THR A 27 -15.22 0.36 23.88
C THR A 27 -15.02 -1.13 23.63
N GLY A 28 -13.77 -1.60 23.55
CA GLY A 28 -13.43 -2.94 23.07
C GLY A 28 -13.70 -3.15 21.57
N CYS A 29 -14.08 -2.10 20.83
CA CYS A 29 -14.38 -2.22 19.41
C CYS A 29 -13.09 -2.45 18.60
N PRO A 30 -13.03 -3.50 17.74
CA PRO A 30 -11.92 -3.69 16.82
C PRO A 30 -11.67 -2.44 15.98
N THR A 31 -10.44 -1.95 16.00
CA THR A 31 -10.06 -0.69 15.35
C THR A 31 -8.95 -0.96 14.35
N HIS A 32 -9.08 -0.37 13.16
CA HIS A 32 -8.08 -0.47 12.10
C HIS A 32 -7.55 0.92 11.76
N ILE A 33 -6.23 1.11 11.90
CA ILE A 33 -5.55 2.34 11.51
C ILE A 33 -5.16 2.22 10.04
N VAL A 34 -5.84 2.98 9.20
CA VAL A 34 -5.58 3.03 7.75
C VAL A 34 -4.30 3.83 7.45
N HIS A 35 -3.65 3.46 6.34
CA HIS A 35 -2.56 4.18 5.67
C HIS A 35 -1.55 4.88 6.61
N LEU A 36 -1.00 4.15 7.59
CA LEU A 36 0.02 4.65 8.51
C LEU A 36 1.23 5.18 7.73
N SER A 37 1.52 6.46 7.86
CA SER A 37 2.64 7.14 7.19
C SER A 37 3.78 7.46 8.13
N SER A 38 3.51 7.68 9.42
CA SER A 38 4.52 8.12 10.39
C SER A 38 4.96 6.98 11.31
N ALA A 39 6.24 6.63 11.24
CA ALA A 39 6.89 5.67 12.13
C ALA A 39 6.92 6.14 13.59
N THR A 40 6.73 7.43 13.86
CA THR A 40 6.65 7.99 15.22
C THR A 40 5.47 7.44 16.03
N ALA A 41 4.42 6.95 15.37
CA ALA A 41 3.29 6.31 16.03
C ALA A 41 3.54 4.82 16.37
N LEU A 42 4.59 4.20 15.84
CA LEU A 42 4.86 2.77 16.09
C LEU A 42 5.03 2.41 17.57
N PRO A 43 5.69 3.22 18.44
CA PRO A 43 5.74 2.94 19.87
C PRO A 43 4.35 2.92 20.54
N LEU A 44 3.45 3.83 20.14
CA LEU A 44 2.07 3.87 20.64
C LEU A 44 1.30 2.62 20.21
N ILE A 45 1.43 2.23 18.93
CA ILE A 45 0.83 1.02 18.38
C ILE A 45 1.37 -0.23 19.08
N ALA A 46 2.68 -0.30 19.34
CA ALA A 46 3.32 -1.42 20.02
C ALA A 46 2.79 -1.56 21.45
N ALA A 47 2.67 -0.45 22.20
CA ALA A 47 2.09 -0.46 23.54
C ALA A 47 0.62 -0.95 23.53
N ALA A 48 -0.20 -0.41 22.62
CA ALA A 48 -1.60 -0.82 22.46
C ALA A 48 -1.75 -2.31 22.11
N LYS A 49 -0.91 -2.84 21.22
CA LYS A 49 -0.90 -4.27 20.89
C LYS A 49 -0.40 -5.13 22.06
N ALA A 50 0.58 -4.67 22.84
CA ALA A 50 1.07 -5.37 24.02
C ALA A 50 0.03 -5.44 25.16
N GLU A 51 -0.87 -4.45 25.24
CA GLU A 51 -2.06 -4.48 26.11
C GLU A 51 -3.12 -5.49 25.64
N GLY A 52 -2.99 -6.03 24.43
CA GLY A 52 -3.96 -6.97 23.83
C GLY A 52 -5.18 -6.29 23.20
N LEU A 53 -5.10 -4.99 22.91
CA LEU A 53 -6.21 -4.28 22.24
C LEU A 53 -6.46 -4.86 20.84
N PRO A 54 -7.72 -4.94 20.37
CA PRO A 54 -8.06 -5.42 19.03
C PRO A 54 -7.74 -4.37 17.95
N LEU A 55 -6.47 -4.00 17.85
CA LEU A 55 -5.95 -2.96 16.97
C LEU A 55 -5.15 -3.59 15.82
N THR A 56 -5.52 -3.23 14.60
CA THR A 56 -4.75 -3.56 13.39
C THR A 56 -4.32 -2.29 12.66
N VAL A 57 -3.27 -2.40 11.85
CA VAL A 57 -2.64 -1.26 11.17
C VAL A 57 -2.22 -1.68 9.76
N GLU A 58 -2.46 -0.82 8.80
CA GLU A 58 -1.92 -0.95 7.45
C GLU A 58 -0.99 0.21 7.09
N THR A 59 -0.10 0.00 6.13
CA THR A 59 0.65 1.07 5.46
C THR A 59 0.56 0.90 3.95
N CYS A 60 1.19 1.81 3.18
CA CYS A 60 1.04 1.86 1.73
C CYS A 60 2.37 1.77 0.98
N PRO A 61 2.38 1.18 -0.24
CA PRO A 61 3.59 1.07 -1.06
C PRO A 61 4.35 2.38 -1.25
N HIS A 62 3.65 3.52 -1.36
CA HIS A 62 4.30 4.81 -1.58
C HIS A 62 5.07 5.31 -0.35
N TYR A 63 4.64 4.97 0.88
CA TYR A 63 5.41 5.27 2.09
C TYR A 63 6.63 4.34 2.27
N LEU A 64 6.58 3.16 1.66
CA LEU A 64 7.65 2.17 1.69
C LEU A 64 8.67 2.33 0.55
N TYR A 65 8.27 3.01 -0.53
CA TYR A 65 9.06 3.16 -1.76
C TYR A 65 9.77 4.51 -1.88
N PHE A 66 9.04 5.60 -1.62
CA PHE A 66 9.53 6.97 -1.75
C PHE A 66 9.94 7.55 -0.40
N ALA A 67 10.88 8.50 -0.45
CA ALA A 67 11.26 9.35 0.67
C ALA A 67 11.15 10.81 0.25
N ALA A 68 10.73 11.68 1.17
CA ALA A 68 10.47 13.09 0.89
C ALA A 68 11.66 13.82 0.25
N GLU A 69 12.89 13.46 0.64
CA GLU A 69 14.14 14.04 0.12
C GLU A 69 14.36 13.76 -1.37
N SER A 70 13.76 12.68 -1.89
CA SER A 70 13.84 12.30 -3.30
C SER A 70 12.72 12.91 -4.17
N ILE A 71 11.76 13.63 -3.58
CA ILE A 71 10.62 14.18 -4.29
C ILE A 71 10.96 15.62 -4.73
N PRO A 72 11.09 15.88 -6.05
CA PRO A 72 11.37 17.21 -6.55
C PRO A 72 10.22 18.20 -6.30
N ASP A 73 10.57 19.49 -6.25
CA ASP A 73 9.59 20.56 -6.16
C ASP A 73 8.77 20.66 -7.45
N GLY A 74 7.47 20.98 -7.34
CA GLY A 74 6.59 21.08 -8.51
C GLY A 74 5.99 19.77 -9.01
N HIS A 75 6.06 18.68 -8.23
CA HIS A 75 5.60 17.36 -8.64
C HIS A 75 4.37 16.87 -7.84
N PRO A 76 3.15 17.27 -8.24
CA PRO A 76 1.93 16.94 -7.50
C PRO A 76 1.52 15.46 -7.61
N GLU A 77 2.07 14.68 -8.54
CA GLU A 77 1.86 13.23 -8.65
C GLU A 77 2.25 12.45 -7.38
N TYR A 78 3.15 13.00 -6.55
CA TYR A 78 3.53 12.45 -5.24
C TYR A 78 2.62 12.88 -4.09
N LYS A 79 1.64 13.76 -4.33
CA LYS A 79 0.74 14.25 -3.29
C LYS A 79 -0.24 13.15 -2.87
N CYS A 80 -0.21 12.77 -1.60
CA CYS A 80 -1.19 11.94 -0.88
C CYS A 80 -1.42 12.51 0.52
N MET A 81 -2.44 12.01 1.22
CA MET A 81 -2.71 12.35 2.61
C MET A 81 -2.93 11.06 3.42
N PRO A 82 -2.12 10.76 4.45
CA PRO A 82 -0.97 11.55 4.94
C PRO A 82 0.19 11.73 3.92
N PRO A 83 1.12 12.68 4.11
CA PRO A 83 2.21 12.92 3.15
C PRO A 83 3.28 11.82 3.21
N ILE A 84 3.98 11.60 2.10
CA ILE A 84 5.22 10.80 2.09
C ILE A 84 6.26 11.50 2.96
N ARG A 85 6.88 10.73 3.83
CA ARG A 85 7.83 11.20 4.83
C ARG A 85 9.27 10.92 4.41
N GLU A 86 10.18 11.44 5.20
CA GLU A 86 11.63 11.37 5.11
C GLU A 86 12.17 9.92 5.13
N GLN A 87 13.38 9.71 4.64
CA GLN A 87 14.00 8.37 4.54
C GLN A 87 14.08 7.66 5.89
N ALA A 88 14.45 8.36 6.96
CA ALA A 88 14.49 7.79 8.30
C ALA A 88 13.13 7.26 8.77
N ASN A 89 12.04 7.90 8.34
CA ASN A 89 10.69 7.40 8.60
C ASN A 89 10.37 6.16 7.78
N GLN A 90 10.70 6.16 6.50
CA GLN A 90 10.52 4.98 5.64
C GLN A 90 11.21 3.76 6.27
N ASP A 91 12.45 3.92 6.76
CA ASP A 91 13.16 2.83 7.42
C ASP A 91 12.49 2.38 8.73
N GLY A 92 11.92 3.32 9.49
CA GLY A 92 11.09 3.02 10.65
C GLY A 92 9.84 2.20 10.30
N LEU A 93 9.14 2.51 9.20
CA LEU A 93 8.00 1.72 8.72
C LEU A 93 8.42 0.30 8.31
N TRP A 94 9.54 0.16 7.61
CA TRP A 94 10.11 -1.16 7.28
C TRP A 94 10.45 -1.97 8.54
N GLN A 95 10.98 -1.33 9.58
CA GLN A 95 11.20 -1.97 10.86
C GLN A 95 9.88 -2.40 11.50
N GLY A 96 8.85 -1.54 11.48
CA GLY A 96 7.50 -1.89 11.95
C GLY A 96 6.88 -3.10 11.23
N LEU A 97 7.13 -3.27 9.92
CA LEU A 97 6.72 -4.46 9.16
C LEU A 97 7.47 -5.72 9.61
N ARG A 98 8.77 -5.60 9.92
CA ARG A 98 9.61 -6.70 10.41
C ARG A 98 9.19 -7.14 11.80
N ASP A 99 8.89 -6.19 12.67
CA ASP A 99 8.48 -6.41 14.05
C ASP A 99 7.01 -6.88 14.17
N GLY A 100 6.28 -6.96 13.05
CA GLY A 100 4.89 -7.38 13.02
C GLY A 100 3.91 -6.35 13.61
N LEU A 101 4.33 -5.10 13.76
CA LEU A 101 3.48 -4.00 14.25
C LEU A 101 2.51 -3.50 13.16
N ILE A 102 2.88 -3.66 11.89
CA ILE A 102 2.04 -3.34 10.74
C ILE A 102 1.51 -4.66 10.16
N ASP A 103 0.18 -4.80 10.12
CA ASP A 103 -0.51 -6.05 9.82
C ASP A 103 -0.61 -6.33 8.31
N CYS A 104 -0.74 -5.28 7.49
CA CYS A 104 -0.82 -5.39 6.03
C CYS A 104 -0.29 -4.17 5.28
N VAL A 105 -0.04 -4.39 3.99
CA VAL A 105 0.31 -3.33 3.03
C VAL A 105 -0.79 -3.27 1.97
N VAL A 106 -1.46 -2.12 1.85
CA VAL A 106 -2.53 -1.87 0.88
C VAL A 106 -2.24 -0.63 0.05
N THR A 107 -2.83 -0.50 -1.12
CA THR A 107 -2.36 0.46 -2.12
C THR A 107 -2.77 1.91 -1.83
N ASP A 108 -3.89 2.10 -1.12
CA ASP A 108 -4.62 3.37 -1.07
C ASP A 108 -4.73 3.97 -2.49
N HIS A 109 -5.11 3.12 -3.44
CA HIS A 109 -5.17 3.51 -4.85
C HIS A 109 -6.28 4.54 -5.04
N SER A 110 -5.83 5.77 -5.25
CA SER A 110 -6.69 6.92 -5.40
C SER A 110 -6.22 7.63 -6.67
N PRO A 111 -6.77 7.31 -7.85
CA PRO A 111 -6.51 8.05 -9.08
C PRO A 111 -7.43 9.28 -9.19
N CYS A 112 -6.99 10.33 -9.88
CA CYS A 112 -7.84 11.47 -10.22
C CYS A 112 -7.71 11.88 -11.69
N THR A 113 -8.60 12.76 -12.11
CA THR A 113 -8.51 13.38 -13.43
C THR A 113 -7.25 14.25 -13.52
N PRO A 114 -6.58 14.32 -14.69
CA PRO A 114 -5.33 15.08 -14.84
C PRO A 114 -5.47 16.56 -14.46
N GLY A 115 -6.61 17.19 -14.80
CA GLY A 115 -6.88 18.59 -14.49
C GLY A 115 -6.93 18.91 -12.99
N LEU A 116 -7.34 17.95 -12.15
CA LEU A 116 -7.31 18.13 -10.69
C LEU A 116 -5.93 17.88 -10.08
N LYS A 117 -5.03 17.22 -10.82
CA LYS A 117 -3.68 16.93 -10.35
C LYS A 117 -2.73 18.13 -10.54
N LEU A 118 -3.11 19.13 -11.34
CA LEU A 118 -2.36 20.38 -11.55
C LEU A 118 -0.89 20.17 -11.96
N LEU A 119 -0.62 19.14 -12.78
CA LEU A 119 0.75 18.76 -13.17
C LEU A 119 1.48 19.88 -13.89
N GLU A 120 0.80 20.61 -14.78
CA GLU A 120 1.40 21.71 -15.56
C GLU A 120 1.78 22.90 -14.68
N GLN A 121 0.99 23.17 -13.64
CA GLN A 121 1.24 24.27 -12.69
C GLN A 121 2.29 23.88 -11.64
N GLY A 122 2.52 22.58 -11.42
CA GLY A 122 3.36 22.08 -10.33
C GLY A 122 2.82 22.43 -8.93
N ASP A 123 1.53 22.75 -8.81
CA ASP A 123 0.95 23.23 -7.56
C ASP A 123 0.61 22.07 -6.62
N VAL A 124 1.63 21.62 -5.88
CA VAL A 124 1.49 20.55 -4.88
C VAL A 124 0.49 20.91 -3.78
N LEU A 125 0.32 22.20 -3.42
CA LEU A 125 -0.55 22.58 -2.31
C LEU A 125 -2.04 22.49 -2.68
N HIS A 126 -2.41 22.82 -3.92
CA HIS A 126 -3.80 22.79 -4.39
C HIS A 126 -4.16 21.53 -5.18
N ALA A 127 -3.19 20.79 -5.71
CA ALA A 127 -3.45 19.55 -6.44
C ALA A 127 -4.28 18.55 -5.63
N TRP A 128 -5.03 17.67 -6.28
CA TRP A 128 -5.74 16.62 -5.59
C TRP A 128 -4.77 15.61 -4.93
N GLY A 129 -5.05 15.25 -3.68
CA GLY A 129 -4.23 14.32 -2.89
C GLY A 129 -4.70 12.87 -3.06
N GLY A 130 -3.81 12.03 -3.57
CA GLY A 130 -4.05 10.61 -3.80
C GLY A 130 -3.10 10.05 -4.86
N ILE A 131 -2.69 8.79 -4.69
CA ILE A 131 -1.69 8.13 -5.54
C ILE A 131 -2.31 6.97 -6.31
N ALA A 132 -2.07 6.94 -7.62
CA ALA A 132 -2.41 5.80 -8.45
C ALA A 132 -1.32 4.70 -8.34
N SER A 133 -1.52 3.74 -7.43
CA SER A 133 -0.54 2.69 -7.08
C SER A 133 -0.94 1.24 -7.41
N LEU A 134 -2.21 0.95 -7.74
CA LEU A 134 -2.75 -0.42 -7.73
C LEU A 134 -1.95 -1.42 -8.56
N GLN A 135 -1.64 -1.06 -9.81
CA GLN A 135 -0.91 -1.92 -10.76
C GLN A 135 0.51 -2.23 -10.29
N PHE A 136 1.19 -1.28 -9.65
CA PHE A 136 2.61 -1.36 -9.33
C PHE A 136 2.88 -1.77 -7.88
N GLY A 137 1.84 -1.91 -7.05
CA GLY A 137 1.98 -2.11 -5.61
C GLY A 137 2.89 -3.28 -5.22
N LEU A 138 2.71 -4.46 -5.85
CA LEU A 138 3.53 -5.63 -5.55
C LEU A 138 5.01 -5.41 -5.93
N SER A 139 5.26 -4.94 -7.16
CA SER A 139 6.60 -4.70 -7.67
C SER A 139 7.32 -3.58 -6.91
N SER A 140 6.63 -2.49 -6.56
CA SER A 140 7.25 -1.38 -5.81
C SER A 140 7.61 -1.80 -4.39
N VAL A 141 6.73 -2.53 -3.69
CA VAL A 141 7.06 -3.08 -2.37
C VAL A 141 8.23 -4.07 -2.49
N TRP A 142 8.20 -5.00 -3.45
CA TRP A 142 9.28 -5.98 -3.64
C TRP A 142 10.64 -5.35 -3.94
N THR A 143 10.65 -4.29 -4.75
CA THR A 143 11.87 -3.53 -5.09
C THR A 143 12.63 -3.09 -3.85
N ARG A 144 11.91 -2.63 -2.82
CA ARG A 144 12.52 -2.20 -1.55
C ARG A 144 12.66 -3.32 -0.53
N ALA A 145 11.73 -4.27 -0.52
CA ALA A 145 11.68 -5.39 0.43
C ALA A 145 12.85 -6.36 0.25
N SER A 146 13.15 -6.72 -1.01
CA SER A 146 14.19 -7.69 -1.36
C SER A 146 15.58 -7.25 -0.86
N ALA A 147 15.92 -5.97 -1.06
CA ALA A 147 17.16 -5.37 -0.55
C ALA A 147 17.22 -5.30 0.98
N ARG A 148 16.07 -5.40 1.67
CA ARG A 148 15.93 -5.37 3.12
C ARG A 148 15.81 -6.78 3.73
N GLY A 149 16.02 -7.84 2.96
CA GLY A 149 15.99 -9.21 3.46
C GLY A 149 14.58 -9.74 3.79
N PHE A 150 13.53 -9.14 3.22
CA PHE A 150 12.20 -9.74 3.21
C PHE A 150 12.10 -10.81 2.12
N THR A 151 11.29 -11.83 2.37
CA THR A 151 11.02 -12.93 1.43
C THR A 151 9.73 -12.72 0.66
N LEU A 152 9.50 -13.50 -0.39
CA LEU A 152 8.20 -13.53 -1.07
C LEU A 152 7.07 -14.01 -0.15
N SER A 153 7.38 -14.89 0.80
CA SER A 153 6.43 -15.33 1.83
C SER A 153 6.01 -14.17 2.75
N ASP A 154 6.94 -13.27 3.09
CA ASP A 154 6.60 -12.05 3.84
C ASP A 154 5.66 -11.14 3.03
N LEU A 155 5.92 -10.98 1.73
CA LEU A 155 5.04 -10.21 0.84
C LEU A 155 3.65 -10.84 0.73
N ALA A 156 3.57 -12.16 0.54
CA ALA A 156 2.29 -12.86 0.53
C ALA A 156 1.54 -12.68 1.86
N ARG A 157 2.25 -12.73 3.00
CA ARG A 157 1.67 -12.46 4.32
C ARG A 157 1.14 -11.03 4.43
N LEU A 158 1.90 -10.03 3.99
CA LEU A 158 1.59 -8.60 4.16
C LEU A 158 0.56 -8.09 3.15
N MET A 159 0.59 -8.57 1.91
CA MET A 159 -0.20 -8.03 0.80
C MET A 159 -1.37 -8.92 0.37
N ALA A 160 -1.44 -10.16 0.86
CA ALA A 160 -2.55 -11.07 0.58
C ALA A 160 -3.21 -11.60 1.87
N ALA A 161 -2.46 -12.28 2.73
CA ALA A 161 -3.03 -12.88 3.94
C ALA A 161 -3.51 -11.83 4.96
N GLY A 162 -2.77 -10.73 5.14
CA GLY A 162 -3.13 -9.62 6.01
C GLY A 162 -4.45 -8.96 5.62
N PRO A 163 -4.59 -8.46 4.38
CA PRO A 163 -5.86 -7.91 3.89
C PRO A 163 -7.01 -8.93 3.93
N ALA A 164 -6.75 -10.21 3.62
CA ALA A 164 -7.76 -11.26 3.73
C ALA A 164 -8.26 -11.45 5.17
N ARG A 165 -7.37 -11.41 6.18
CA ARG A 165 -7.74 -11.43 7.60
C ARG A 165 -8.59 -10.22 7.97
N LEU A 166 -8.16 -9.03 7.59
CA LEU A 166 -8.90 -7.79 7.87
C LEU A 166 -10.31 -7.81 7.27
N ALA A 167 -10.44 -8.29 6.04
CA ALA A 167 -11.73 -8.42 5.36
C ALA A 167 -12.59 -9.61 5.87
N GLY A 168 -12.04 -10.47 6.73
CA GLY A 168 -12.73 -11.68 7.21
C GLY A 168 -12.91 -12.75 6.13
N LEU A 169 -11.93 -12.90 5.24
CA LEU A 169 -11.92 -13.81 4.08
C LEU A 169 -10.79 -14.86 4.16
N SER A 170 -10.15 -15.03 5.31
CA SER A 170 -9.03 -15.97 5.49
C SER A 170 -9.38 -17.42 5.20
N ASP A 171 -10.67 -17.77 5.25
CA ASP A 171 -11.18 -19.10 4.91
C ASP A 171 -11.14 -19.39 3.40
N ARG A 172 -10.87 -18.39 2.56
CA ARG A 172 -10.92 -18.53 1.10
C ARG A 172 -9.87 -17.74 0.31
N LYS A 173 -9.36 -16.62 0.83
CA LYS A 173 -8.39 -15.73 0.15
C LYS A 173 -7.07 -15.62 0.92
N GLY A 174 -6.03 -15.19 0.21
CA GLY A 174 -4.77 -14.75 0.82
C GLY A 174 -3.79 -15.87 1.19
N GLU A 175 -4.06 -17.10 0.78
CA GLU A 175 -3.24 -18.27 1.10
C GLU A 175 -3.28 -19.29 -0.04
N ILE A 176 -2.12 -19.90 -0.35
CA ILE A 176 -2.04 -21.05 -1.27
C ILE A 176 -2.19 -22.32 -0.44
N ALA A 177 -3.43 -22.80 -0.33
CA ALA A 177 -3.77 -24.02 0.38
C ALA A 177 -4.95 -24.74 -0.27
N VAL A 178 -5.07 -26.04 -0.01
CA VAL A 178 -6.21 -26.84 -0.50
C VAL A 178 -7.52 -26.23 0.02
N GLY A 179 -8.50 -26.08 -0.86
CA GLY A 179 -9.81 -25.50 -0.54
C GLY A 179 -9.89 -23.97 -0.61
N ARG A 180 -8.78 -23.26 -0.85
CA ARG A 180 -8.78 -21.81 -1.11
C ARG A 180 -9.09 -21.52 -2.58
N ASP A 181 -9.55 -20.29 -2.84
CA ASP A 181 -9.72 -19.81 -4.21
C ASP A 181 -8.36 -19.78 -4.92
N ALA A 182 -8.31 -20.29 -6.16
CA ALA A 182 -7.09 -20.33 -6.98
C ALA A 182 -6.74 -18.94 -7.56
N ASP A 183 -6.54 -17.97 -6.66
CA ASP A 183 -6.10 -16.61 -6.94
C ASP A 183 -4.58 -16.56 -6.82
N LEU A 184 -3.90 -16.70 -7.95
CA LEU A 184 -2.46 -16.95 -8.00
C LEU A 184 -1.75 -15.93 -8.89
N VAL A 185 -0.54 -15.56 -8.51
CA VAL A 185 0.34 -14.71 -9.32
C VAL A 185 1.60 -15.50 -9.66
N VAL A 186 1.94 -15.54 -10.95
CA VAL A 186 3.25 -15.98 -11.41
C VAL A 186 4.15 -14.76 -11.47
N PHE A 187 5.11 -14.72 -10.56
CA PHE A 187 5.97 -13.56 -10.31
C PHE A 187 7.43 -13.90 -10.62
N ALA A 188 8.08 -13.06 -11.42
CA ALA A 188 9.52 -13.17 -11.72
C ALA A 188 10.29 -12.18 -10.83
N PRO A 189 10.80 -12.61 -9.65
CA PRO A 189 11.31 -11.71 -8.61
C PRO A 189 12.64 -11.01 -8.97
N ASP A 190 13.36 -11.55 -9.95
CA ASP A 190 14.66 -11.02 -10.39
C ASP A 190 14.56 -10.20 -11.68
N ALA A 191 13.41 -10.23 -12.35
CA ALA A 191 13.18 -9.42 -13.54
C ALA A 191 12.93 -7.97 -13.14
N GLU A 192 13.48 -7.04 -13.91
CA GLU A 192 13.30 -5.60 -13.73
C GLU A 192 12.61 -4.99 -14.94
N PHE A 193 11.92 -3.87 -14.71
CA PHE A 193 11.30 -3.08 -15.76
C PHE A 193 11.25 -1.61 -15.37
N VAL A 194 11.27 -0.73 -16.38
CA VAL A 194 11.02 0.69 -16.19
C VAL A 194 9.53 0.93 -16.40
N VAL A 195 8.90 1.66 -15.47
CA VAL A 195 7.50 2.03 -15.60
C VAL A 195 7.35 3.07 -16.70
N SER A 196 6.90 2.63 -17.88
CA SER A 196 6.64 3.51 -19.02
C SER A 196 5.16 3.93 -19.06
N PRO A 197 4.81 5.06 -19.68
CA PRO A 197 3.41 5.47 -19.83
C PRO A 197 2.54 4.41 -20.54
N GLU A 198 3.09 3.71 -21.52
CA GLU A 198 2.38 2.77 -22.39
C GLU A 198 1.95 1.50 -21.67
N MET A 199 2.62 1.13 -20.57
CA MET A 199 2.25 -0.04 -19.79
C MET A 199 1.19 0.24 -18.71
N ILE A 200 0.86 1.51 -18.47
CA ILE A 200 -0.07 1.89 -17.40
C ILE A 200 -1.51 1.57 -17.84
N HIS A 201 -2.20 0.74 -17.07
CA HIS A 201 -3.60 0.35 -17.31
C HIS A 201 -4.61 1.24 -16.56
N PHE A 202 -4.15 2.26 -15.82
CA PHE A 202 -5.05 3.23 -15.19
C PHE A 202 -5.78 4.05 -16.25
N LYS A 203 -7.02 4.43 -15.98
CA LYS A 203 -7.80 5.34 -16.85
C LYS A 203 -7.05 6.65 -17.16
N HIS A 204 -6.29 7.14 -16.17
CA HIS A 204 -5.41 8.29 -16.32
C HIS A 204 -3.99 7.84 -15.96
N PRO A 205 -3.04 7.87 -16.90
CA PRO A 205 -1.70 7.30 -16.71
C PRO A 205 -0.77 8.23 -15.91
N VAL A 206 -1.22 8.67 -14.75
CA VAL A 206 -0.49 9.56 -13.84
C VAL A 206 -0.17 8.78 -12.57
N THR A 207 1.12 8.59 -12.30
CA THR A 207 1.58 7.85 -11.12
C THR A 207 2.99 8.32 -10.74
N PRO A 208 3.32 8.41 -9.44
CA PRO A 208 4.68 8.74 -9.01
C PRO A 208 5.68 7.63 -9.36
N TYR A 209 5.20 6.43 -9.72
CA TYR A 209 6.07 5.35 -10.17
C TYR A 209 6.56 5.51 -11.62
N ALA A 210 6.07 6.49 -12.39
CA ALA A 210 6.50 6.70 -13.76
C ALA A 210 8.02 6.93 -13.83
N SER A 211 8.67 6.31 -14.83
CA SER A 211 10.13 6.30 -15.02
C SER A 211 10.95 5.63 -13.91
N GLN A 212 10.31 5.08 -12.87
CA GLN A 212 11.01 4.28 -11.86
C GLN A 212 11.39 2.92 -12.43
N THR A 213 12.55 2.40 -12.05
CA THR A 213 12.92 1.01 -12.30
C THR A 213 12.42 0.16 -11.14
N LEU A 214 11.50 -0.76 -11.42
CA LEU A 214 10.95 -1.68 -10.44
C LEU A 214 11.48 -3.09 -10.68
N ARG A 215 11.72 -3.81 -9.58
CA ARG A 215 12.07 -5.23 -9.57
C ARG A 215 10.85 -6.07 -9.24
N GLY A 216 10.76 -7.23 -9.88
CA GLY A 216 9.66 -8.17 -9.75
C GLY A 216 8.58 -7.94 -10.79
N VAL A 217 8.50 -8.80 -11.80
CA VAL A 217 7.49 -8.71 -12.87
C VAL A 217 6.36 -9.70 -12.62
N VAL A 218 5.12 -9.20 -12.61
CA VAL A 218 3.92 -10.05 -12.68
C VAL A 218 3.80 -10.58 -14.11
N GLN A 219 4.06 -11.88 -14.30
CA GLN A 219 3.98 -12.51 -15.63
C GLN A 219 2.57 -12.98 -15.94
N ARG A 220 1.89 -13.56 -14.94
CA ARG A 220 0.53 -14.08 -15.07
C ARG A 220 -0.26 -13.87 -13.79
N THR A 221 -1.55 -13.66 -13.92
CA THR A 221 -2.50 -13.62 -12.80
C THR A 221 -3.67 -14.55 -13.10
N TYR A 222 -3.98 -15.39 -12.13
CA TYR A 222 -5.13 -16.29 -12.14
C TYR A 222 -6.14 -15.82 -11.10
N LEU A 223 -7.42 -15.83 -11.46
CA LEU A 223 -8.55 -15.53 -10.59
C LEU A 223 -9.45 -16.76 -10.57
N ARG A 224 -9.57 -17.43 -9.41
CA ARG A 224 -10.27 -18.71 -9.24
C ARG A 224 -9.89 -19.74 -10.33
N GLY A 225 -8.60 -19.82 -10.64
CA GLY A 225 -8.04 -20.76 -11.62
C GLY A 225 -8.13 -20.32 -13.08
N GLN A 226 -8.79 -19.21 -13.39
CA GLN A 226 -8.86 -18.66 -14.74
C GLN A 226 -7.74 -17.64 -14.98
N LEU A 227 -7.03 -17.77 -16.10
CA LEU A 227 -6.01 -16.80 -16.50
C LEU A 227 -6.67 -15.48 -16.92
N ILE A 228 -6.39 -14.40 -16.18
CA ILE A 228 -6.98 -13.06 -16.41
C ILE A 228 -5.96 -12.01 -16.83
N TYR A 229 -4.67 -12.32 -16.70
CA TYR A 229 -3.58 -11.44 -17.13
C TYR A 229 -2.40 -12.30 -17.54
N ALA A 230 -1.78 -11.95 -18.67
CA ALA A 230 -0.54 -12.56 -19.13
C ALA A 230 0.28 -11.56 -19.95
N ASN A 231 1.58 -11.48 -19.68
CA ASN A 231 2.56 -10.76 -20.50
C ASN A 231 2.15 -9.32 -20.87
N GLY A 232 1.70 -8.51 -19.90
CA GLY A 232 1.31 -7.12 -20.17
C GLY A 232 -0.15 -6.93 -20.61
N GLN A 233 -0.94 -7.99 -20.75
CA GLN A 233 -2.28 -7.91 -21.33
C GLN A 233 -3.33 -8.62 -20.47
N HIS A 234 -4.47 -7.94 -20.27
CA HIS A 234 -5.68 -8.55 -19.71
C HIS A 234 -6.25 -9.61 -20.65
N GLN A 235 -6.81 -10.67 -20.06
CA GLN A 235 -7.36 -11.81 -20.78
C GLN A 235 -8.85 -11.95 -20.45
N GLY A 236 -9.65 -12.28 -21.46
CA GLY A 236 -11.09 -12.50 -21.31
C GLY A 236 -11.88 -11.27 -20.90
N GLU A 237 -13.14 -11.49 -20.54
CA GLU A 237 -14.04 -10.45 -20.02
C GLU A 237 -13.94 -10.36 -18.49
N ALA A 238 -14.45 -9.26 -17.93
CA ALA A 238 -14.49 -9.07 -16.49
C ALA A 238 -15.36 -10.15 -15.81
N SER A 239 -14.73 -10.95 -14.94
CA SER A 239 -15.37 -12.06 -14.23
C SER A 239 -15.38 -11.88 -12.71
N GLY A 240 -15.16 -10.66 -12.20
CA GLY A 240 -15.17 -10.37 -10.76
C GLY A 240 -16.52 -10.67 -10.11
N GLU A 241 -16.50 -11.03 -8.82
CA GLU A 241 -17.71 -11.30 -8.04
C GLU A 241 -17.64 -10.56 -6.70
N PHE A 242 -18.79 -10.16 -6.17
CA PHE A 242 -18.87 -9.64 -4.80
C PHE A 242 -18.61 -10.75 -3.80
N LEU A 243 -17.72 -10.48 -2.85
CA LEU A 243 -17.48 -11.37 -1.72
C LEU A 243 -18.14 -10.75 -0.49
N LEU A 244 -19.29 -11.30 -0.12
CA LEU A 244 -20.02 -10.87 1.05
C LEU A 244 -19.57 -11.72 2.24
N LYS A 245 -19.10 -11.08 3.30
CA LYS A 245 -18.92 -11.74 4.59
C LYS A 245 -20.31 -12.13 5.11
N GLN A 246 -20.53 -13.40 5.44
CA GLN A 246 -21.75 -13.74 6.16
C GLN A 246 -21.70 -13.07 7.54
N PRO A 247 -22.76 -12.39 7.99
CA PRO A 247 -22.79 -11.80 9.32
C PRO A 247 -22.49 -12.90 10.35
N SER A 248 -21.52 -12.63 11.22
CA SER A 248 -21.26 -13.43 12.43
C SER A 248 -22.34 -13.17 13.46
#